data_AF-A0A533XJF6-F1
#
_entry.id   AF-A0A533XJF6-F1
#
_cell.length_a   1.000
_cell.length_b   1.000
_cell.length_c   1.000
_cell.angle_alpha   90.00
_cell.angle_beta   90.00
_cell.angle_gamma   90.00
#
_symmetry.space_group_name_H-M   'P 1'
#
loop_
_entity.id
_entity.type
_entity.pdbx_description
1 polymer ?
#
loop_
_entity_poly.entity_id
_entity_poly.type
_entity_poly.pdbx_seq_one_letter_code
_entity_poly.pdbx_strand_id
1 'polypeptide(L)'
;MPQSLFMKERLRDELEMELRRLMHVWFPRTTDREHGGFLCNFNYRWKPSGPQLKMLEYQARETSAAARAAAHFPDLKHLREAAAHGFQYLKETIWDRSLGGWYRMLDRTGEALEGETKHGHGSAYAISACVACYELTMNRECLELAKLAFTWLEEHAHDNRHGGYFVFYRRDGKPILWGDEGPVPGQTRDPIGTPFGFKDGNTTADLLACFADLYRVWPDTVLRKRLEEVLCIMRDHFVVAPGVMHMFVHPDWTPVPDFARYGQTLHAAMHLLAASKALGGAVDPVTERVSASILDTMLRIAWDPDHGGFHLAGSSF
;
A
#
# COMPACT_ATOMS: atom_id res chain seq x y z
N MET A 1 0.59 8.80 -40.34
CA MET A 1 0.41 9.07 -38.90
C MET A 1 1.74 9.57 -38.35
N PRO A 2 1.78 10.58 -37.47
CA PRO A 2 3.04 11.06 -36.90
C PRO A 2 3.71 9.95 -36.07
N GLN A 3 5.03 9.83 -36.21
CA GLN A 3 5.87 8.76 -35.65
C GLN A 3 5.70 8.54 -34.13
N SER A 4 5.32 9.60 -33.38
CA SER A 4 5.05 9.52 -31.94
C SER A 4 3.74 8.79 -31.60
N LEU A 5 2.73 8.85 -32.47
CA LEU A 5 1.46 8.16 -32.27
C LEU A 5 1.62 6.66 -32.51
N PHE A 6 2.35 6.30 -33.57
CA PHE A 6 2.70 4.90 -33.88
C PHE A 6 3.55 4.26 -32.77
N MET A 7 4.50 5.00 -32.19
CA MET A 7 5.29 4.53 -31.06
C MET A 7 4.44 4.29 -29.80
N LYS A 8 3.45 5.16 -29.54
CA LYS A 8 2.52 5.00 -28.41
C LYS A 8 1.57 3.82 -28.58
N GLU A 9 1.07 3.58 -29.79
CA GLU A 9 0.18 2.44 -30.09
C GLU A 9 0.93 1.11 -29.95
N ARG A 10 2.15 1.01 -30.51
CA ARG A 10 2.96 -0.20 -30.37
C ARG A 10 3.32 -0.49 -28.90
N LEU A 11 3.71 0.54 -28.14
CA LEU A 11 4.03 0.38 -26.72
C LEU A 11 2.80 -0.05 -25.91
N ARG A 12 1.61 0.46 -26.24
CA ARG A 12 0.35 0.03 -25.59
C ARG A 12 0.13 -1.47 -25.80
N ASP A 13 0.23 -1.94 -27.04
CA ASP A 13 -0.01 -3.35 -27.36
C ASP A 13 1.03 -4.27 -26.70
N GLU A 14 2.31 -3.85 -26.67
CA GLU A 14 3.38 -4.55 -25.96
C GLU A 14 3.10 -4.64 -24.44
N LEU A 15 2.71 -3.54 -23.81
CA LEU A 15 2.36 -3.51 -22.38
C LEU A 15 1.12 -4.35 -22.07
N GLU A 16 0.11 -4.32 -22.93
CA GLU A 16 -1.12 -5.12 -22.80
C GLU A 16 -0.81 -6.62 -22.86
N MET A 17 -0.01 -7.03 -23.84
CA MET A 17 0.43 -8.41 -24.01
C MET A 17 1.27 -8.88 -22.81
N GLU A 18 2.22 -8.07 -22.35
CA GLU A 18 3.04 -8.41 -21.19
C GLU A 18 2.24 -8.46 -19.89
N LEU A 19 1.30 -7.54 -19.67
CA LEU A 19 0.41 -7.59 -18.51
C LEU A 19 -0.42 -8.87 -18.52
N ARG A 20 -1.03 -9.24 -19.66
CA ARG A 20 -1.76 -10.50 -19.81
C ARG A 20 -0.85 -11.71 -19.53
N ARG A 21 0.36 -11.71 -20.05
CA ARG A 21 1.35 -12.78 -19.81
C ARG A 21 1.68 -12.90 -18.33
N LEU A 22 1.91 -11.78 -17.65
CA LEU A 22 2.17 -11.74 -16.21
C LEU A 22 0.98 -12.30 -15.42
N MET A 23 -0.26 -11.91 -15.75
CA MET A 23 -1.43 -12.42 -15.04
C MET A 23 -1.56 -13.95 -15.12
N HIS A 24 -1.22 -14.56 -16.25
CA HIS A 24 -1.15 -16.02 -16.39
C HIS A 24 0.01 -16.69 -15.64
N VAL A 25 1.08 -15.95 -15.31
CA VAL A 25 2.17 -16.45 -14.48
C VAL A 25 1.73 -16.52 -13.02
N TRP A 26 1.02 -15.49 -12.54
CA TRP A 26 0.56 -15.40 -11.16
C TRP A 26 -0.66 -16.29 -10.90
N PHE A 27 -1.71 -16.19 -11.71
CA PHE A 27 -2.97 -16.88 -11.47
C PHE A 27 -3.19 -18.03 -12.47
N PRO A 28 -3.58 -19.24 -12.00
CA PRO A 28 -3.92 -19.61 -10.62
C PRO A 28 -2.73 -20.14 -9.80
N ARG A 29 -1.49 -19.96 -10.26
CA ARG A 29 -0.30 -20.57 -9.66
C ARG A 29 -0.06 -20.18 -8.20
N THR A 30 -0.34 -18.92 -7.84
CA THR A 30 -0.20 -18.41 -6.48
C THR A 30 -1.39 -18.75 -5.60
N THR A 31 -2.53 -19.17 -6.15
CA THR A 31 -3.75 -19.44 -5.37
C THR A 31 -3.58 -20.70 -4.51
N ASP A 32 -3.62 -20.54 -3.19
CA ASP A 32 -3.52 -21.64 -2.25
C ASP A 32 -4.90 -22.21 -1.95
N ARG A 33 -5.34 -23.17 -2.76
CA ARG A 33 -6.66 -23.80 -2.60
C ARG A 33 -6.76 -24.72 -1.38
N GLU A 34 -5.64 -25.06 -0.75
CA GLU A 34 -5.59 -25.95 0.42
C GLU A 34 -5.89 -25.19 1.72
N HIS A 35 -5.24 -24.04 1.93
CA HIS A 35 -5.40 -23.25 3.16
C HIS A 35 -5.98 -21.84 2.95
N GLY A 36 -6.33 -21.49 1.72
CA GLY A 36 -6.81 -20.16 1.37
C GLY A 36 -5.70 -19.14 1.14
N GLY A 37 -6.10 -18.03 0.52
CA GLY A 37 -5.20 -16.95 0.16
C GLY A 37 -4.21 -17.34 -0.94
N PHE A 38 -3.02 -16.79 -0.89
CA PHE A 38 -1.99 -16.94 -1.90
C PHE A 38 -0.70 -17.46 -1.27
N LEU A 39 0.03 -18.31 -2.00
CA LEU A 39 1.38 -18.71 -1.68
C LEU A 39 2.31 -17.51 -1.87
N CYS A 40 3.25 -17.29 -0.95
CA CYS A 40 4.14 -16.14 -0.95
C CYS A 40 5.54 -16.45 -1.49
N ASN A 41 5.98 -17.71 -1.38
CA ASN A 41 7.37 -18.09 -1.60
C ASN A 41 7.52 -19.01 -2.81
N PHE A 42 8.23 -18.54 -3.83
CA PHE A 42 8.54 -19.32 -5.03
C PHE A 42 10.03 -19.24 -5.32
N ASN A 43 10.61 -20.34 -5.82
CA ASN A 43 11.96 -20.30 -6.36
C ASN A 43 11.96 -19.73 -7.80
N TYR A 44 13.15 -19.51 -8.38
CA TYR A 44 13.33 -18.97 -9.74
C TYR A 44 12.64 -19.77 -10.86
N ARG A 45 12.19 -21.01 -10.57
CA ARG A 45 11.44 -21.88 -11.49
C ARG A 45 9.94 -21.87 -11.22
N TRP A 46 9.43 -20.92 -10.42
CA TRP A 46 8.02 -20.83 -10.05
C TRP A 46 7.47 -22.07 -9.33
N LYS A 47 8.32 -22.80 -8.60
CA LYS A 47 7.86 -23.86 -7.71
C LYS A 47 7.68 -23.29 -6.30
N PRO A 48 6.54 -23.57 -5.62
CA PRO A 48 6.38 -23.22 -4.22
C PRO A 48 7.54 -23.75 -3.38
N SER A 49 8.01 -22.95 -2.42
CA SER A 49 9.14 -23.30 -1.56
C SER A 49 9.03 -22.65 -0.18
N GLY A 50 9.76 -23.16 0.80
CA GLY A 50 9.82 -22.57 2.14
C GLY A 50 8.48 -22.62 2.90
N PRO A 51 8.34 -21.82 3.97
CA PRO A 51 7.24 -21.97 4.93
C PRO A 51 5.88 -21.43 4.47
N GLN A 52 5.82 -20.70 3.34
CA GLN A 52 4.58 -20.08 2.83
C GLN A 52 3.82 -19.22 3.85
N LEU A 53 4.57 -18.46 4.66
CA LEU A 53 3.98 -17.48 5.58
C LEU A 53 3.08 -16.50 4.81
N LYS A 54 1.94 -16.16 5.40
CA LYS A 54 0.88 -15.36 4.77
C LYS A 54 0.94 -13.94 5.31
N MET A 55 1.64 -13.07 4.59
CA MET A 55 1.75 -11.64 4.91
C MET A 55 0.53 -10.88 4.40
N LEU A 56 -0.13 -10.10 5.26
CA LEU A 56 -1.30 -9.28 4.91
C LEU A 56 -1.07 -8.46 3.63
N GLU A 57 0.06 -7.76 3.55
CA GLU A 57 0.43 -6.92 2.40
C GLU A 57 0.45 -7.72 1.10
N TYR A 58 1.04 -8.92 1.13
CA TYR A 58 1.11 -9.80 -0.04
C TYR A 58 -0.27 -10.31 -0.43
N GLN A 59 -1.05 -10.79 0.54
CA GLN A 59 -2.41 -11.29 0.31
C GLN A 59 -3.31 -10.20 -0.28
N ALA A 60 -3.21 -8.97 0.24
CA ALA A 60 -3.95 -7.82 -0.24
C ALA A 60 -3.51 -7.40 -1.65
N ARG A 61 -2.20 -7.38 -1.93
CA ARG A 61 -1.67 -7.04 -3.27
C ARG A 61 -2.10 -8.05 -4.32
N GLU A 62 -2.02 -9.35 -4.04
CA GLU A 62 -2.52 -10.40 -4.95
C GLU A 62 -4.03 -10.27 -5.18
N THR A 63 -4.79 -10.01 -4.12
CA THR A 63 -6.25 -9.79 -4.22
C THR A 63 -6.57 -8.59 -5.10
N SER A 64 -5.90 -7.45 -4.86
CA SER A 64 -6.09 -6.22 -5.63
C SER A 64 -5.66 -6.37 -7.09
N ALA A 65 -4.50 -7.02 -7.33
CA ALA A 65 -4.01 -7.31 -8.67
C ALA A 65 -4.98 -8.19 -9.45
N ALA A 66 -5.46 -9.29 -8.85
CA ALA A 66 -6.48 -10.14 -9.44
C ALA A 66 -7.77 -9.37 -9.73
N ALA A 67 -8.23 -8.53 -8.80
CA ALA A 67 -9.47 -7.77 -8.95
C ALA A 67 -9.40 -6.75 -10.09
N ARG A 68 -8.34 -5.93 -10.11
CA ARG A 68 -8.10 -4.92 -11.15
C ARG A 68 -7.85 -5.57 -12.50
N ALA A 69 -7.09 -6.66 -12.56
CA ALA A 69 -6.85 -7.39 -13.79
C ALA A 69 -8.11 -8.11 -14.31
N ALA A 70 -8.99 -8.61 -13.44
CA ALA A 70 -10.28 -9.16 -13.84
C ALA A 70 -11.23 -8.11 -14.43
N ALA A 71 -11.17 -6.87 -13.94
CA ALA A 71 -11.92 -5.76 -14.51
C ALA A 71 -11.37 -5.37 -15.89
N HIS A 72 -10.03 -5.41 -16.06
CA HIS A 72 -9.35 -5.08 -17.32
C HIS A 72 -9.42 -6.19 -18.38
N PHE A 73 -9.37 -7.45 -17.97
CA PHE A 73 -9.47 -8.64 -18.83
C PHE A 73 -10.67 -9.54 -18.46
N PRO A 74 -11.91 -9.14 -18.82
CA PRO A 74 -13.12 -9.89 -18.44
C PRO A 74 -13.18 -11.32 -19.00
N ASP A 75 -12.45 -11.62 -20.07
CA ASP A 75 -12.35 -12.97 -20.66
C ASP A 75 -11.55 -13.94 -19.78
N LEU A 76 -10.64 -13.43 -18.93
CA LEU A 76 -9.83 -14.21 -18.01
C LEU A 76 -10.57 -14.50 -16.71
N LYS A 77 -11.61 -15.34 -16.79
CA LYS A 77 -12.53 -15.67 -15.68
C LYS A 77 -11.84 -16.08 -14.38
N HIS A 78 -10.70 -16.78 -14.47
CA HIS A 78 -9.91 -17.23 -13.31
C HIS A 78 -9.38 -16.06 -12.45
N LEU A 79 -9.23 -14.85 -13.00
CA LEU A 79 -8.82 -13.67 -12.23
C LEU A 79 -9.94 -13.21 -11.28
N ARG A 80 -11.20 -13.27 -11.72
CA ARG A 80 -12.36 -12.97 -10.85
C ARG A 80 -12.47 -13.98 -9.71
N GLU A 81 -12.21 -15.26 -10.00
CA GLU A 81 -12.15 -16.31 -8.98
C GLU A 81 -11.03 -16.06 -7.97
N ALA A 82 -9.83 -15.69 -8.43
CA ALA A 82 -8.71 -15.35 -7.58
C ALA A 82 -9.00 -14.11 -6.70
N ALA A 83 -9.63 -13.07 -7.25
CA ALA A 83 -10.06 -11.90 -6.49
C ALA A 83 -11.05 -12.25 -5.37
N ALA A 84 -12.06 -13.07 -5.69
CA ALA A 84 -13.03 -13.55 -4.70
C ALA A 84 -12.36 -14.41 -3.62
N HIS A 85 -11.44 -15.30 -4.01
CA HIS A 85 -10.67 -16.14 -3.10
C HIS A 85 -9.82 -15.30 -2.12
N GLY A 86 -9.09 -14.31 -2.65
CA GLY A 86 -8.29 -13.39 -1.86
C GLY A 86 -9.13 -12.56 -0.88
N PHE A 87 -10.25 -12.00 -1.34
CA PHE A 87 -11.18 -11.26 -0.47
C PHE A 87 -11.71 -12.11 0.69
N GLN A 88 -12.13 -13.35 0.41
CA GLN A 88 -12.59 -14.25 1.47
C GLN A 88 -11.48 -14.53 2.49
N TYR A 89 -10.24 -14.70 2.05
CA TYR A 89 -9.12 -14.90 2.98
C TYR A 89 -8.83 -13.66 3.86
N LEU A 90 -8.87 -12.46 3.26
CA LEU A 90 -8.73 -11.20 4.00
C LEU A 90 -9.83 -11.03 5.05
N LYS A 91 -11.07 -11.37 4.71
CA LYS A 91 -12.25 -11.20 5.56
C LYS A 91 -12.36 -12.26 6.64
N GLU A 92 -12.16 -13.52 6.29
CA GLU A 92 -12.53 -14.65 7.16
C GLU A 92 -11.34 -15.18 7.97
N THR A 93 -10.11 -15.04 7.47
CA THR A 93 -8.90 -15.61 8.09
C THR A 93 -7.99 -14.56 8.70
N ILE A 94 -7.60 -13.52 7.95
CA ILE A 94 -6.62 -12.54 8.45
C ILE A 94 -7.28 -11.50 9.39
N TRP A 95 -8.56 -11.20 9.18
CA TRP A 95 -9.26 -10.22 10.01
C TRP A 95 -9.47 -10.76 11.43
N ASP A 96 -9.06 -9.97 12.42
CA ASP A 96 -9.30 -10.25 13.83
C ASP A 96 -10.77 -9.97 14.17
N ARG A 97 -11.60 -11.01 14.18
CA ARG A 97 -13.04 -10.86 14.46
C ARG A 97 -13.34 -10.37 15.88
N SER A 98 -12.39 -10.49 16.81
CA SER A 98 -12.59 -10.13 18.21
C SER A 98 -12.35 -8.65 18.47
N LEU A 99 -11.28 -8.08 17.90
CA LEU A 99 -10.86 -6.69 18.15
C LEU A 99 -10.81 -5.81 16.90
N GLY A 100 -11.15 -6.36 15.73
CA GLY A 100 -11.02 -5.65 14.46
C GLY A 100 -9.58 -5.49 14.01
N GLY A 101 -9.41 -4.97 12.80
CA GLY A 101 -8.13 -4.87 12.12
C GLY A 101 -7.59 -6.23 11.67
N TRP A 102 -6.56 -6.20 10.84
CA TRP A 102 -5.93 -7.41 10.30
C TRP A 102 -4.65 -7.76 11.03
N TYR A 103 -4.45 -9.04 11.33
CA TYR A 103 -3.12 -9.53 11.69
C TYR A 103 -2.15 -9.31 10.53
N ARG A 104 -0.88 -9.07 10.85
CA ARG A 104 0.13 -8.82 9.83
C ARG A 104 0.64 -10.10 9.18
N MET A 105 0.89 -11.14 9.99
CA MET A 105 1.57 -12.35 9.57
C MET A 105 0.88 -13.59 10.13
N LEU A 106 0.53 -14.51 9.24
CA LEU A 106 0.02 -15.84 9.59
C LEU A 106 0.98 -16.91 9.07
N ASP A 107 0.91 -18.11 9.65
CA ASP A 107 1.47 -19.30 9.04
C ASP A 107 0.64 -19.70 7.79
N ARG A 108 1.01 -20.80 7.11
CA ARG A 108 0.24 -21.25 5.94
C ARG A 108 -1.18 -21.68 6.32
N THR A 109 -1.37 -22.26 7.51
CA THR A 109 -2.64 -22.86 7.94
C THR A 109 -3.70 -21.82 8.33
N GLY A 110 -3.26 -20.60 8.63
CA GLY A 110 -4.12 -19.48 9.03
C GLY A 110 -3.94 -19.06 10.48
N GLU A 111 -2.96 -19.60 11.21
CA GLU A 111 -2.64 -19.20 12.58
C GLU A 111 -1.81 -17.92 12.61
N ALA A 112 -2.23 -16.93 13.41
CA ALA A 112 -1.53 -15.65 13.52
C ALA A 112 -0.20 -15.82 14.28
N LEU A 113 0.92 -15.61 13.57
CA LEU A 113 2.27 -15.65 14.15
C LEU A 113 2.61 -14.35 14.90
N GLU A 114 2.02 -13.24 14.45
CA GLU A 114 2.11 -11.92 15.08
C GLU A 114 0.74 -11.52 15.65
N GLY A 115 0.14 -12.40 16.45
CA GLY A 115 -1.23 -12.24 16.96
C GLY A 115 -1.44 -11.05 17.91
N GLU A 116 -0.36 -10.53 18.51
CA GLU A 116 -0.40 -9.46 19.50
C GLU A 116 -0.19 -8.06 18.92
N THR A 117 -0.03 -7.92 17.60
CA THR A 117 0.24 -6.64 16.94
C THR A 117 -0.57 -6.47 15.65
N LYS A 118 -0.69 -5.20 15.23
CA LYS A 118 -1.34 -4.76 13.99
C LYS A 118 -0.46 -3.69 13.34
N HIS A 119 -0.56 -3.53 12.02
CA HIS A 119 0.32 -2.61 11.28
C HIS A 119 -0.43 -1.83 10.20
N GLY A 120 -0.24 -0.50 10.17
CA GLY A 120 -0.91 0.42 9.24
C GLY A 120 -0.62 0.12 7.77
N HIS A 121 0.66 -0.15 7.44
CA HIS A 121 1.11 -0.53 6.09
C HIS A 121 0.25 -1.63 5.45
N GLY A 122 0.15 -2.80 6.07
CA GLY A 122 -0.67 -3.90 5.53
C GLY A 122 -2.17 -3.59 5.51
N SER A 123 -2.69 -2.89 6.51
CA SER A 123 -4.09 -2.44 6.53
C SER A 123 -4.43 -1.54 5.35
N ALA A 124 -3.53 -0.65 4.94
CA ALA A 124 -3.73 0.22 3.79
C ALA A 124 -3.88 -0.57 2.47
N TYR A 125 -3.02 -1.59 2.25
CA TYR A 125 -3.17 -2.48 1.11
C TYR A 125 -4.49 -3.26 1.15
N ALA A 126 -4.88 -3.76 2.33
CA ALA A 126 -6.10 -4.55 2.48
C ALA A 126 -7.38 -3.73 2.26
N ILE A 127 -7.42 -2.46 2.70
CA ILE A 127 -8.50 -1.51 2.36
C ILE A 127 -8.58 -1.34 0.84
N SER A 128 -7.45 -1.08 0.18
CA SER A 128 -7.41 -0.90 -1.29
C SER A 128 -7.85 -2.16 -2.04
N ALA A 129 -7.50 -3.35 -1.53
CA ALA A 129 -7.95 -4.62 -2.08
C ALA A 129 -9.47 -4.81 -1.93
N CYS A 130 -10.03 -4.46 -0.78
CA CYS A 130 -11.47 -4.47 -0.55
C CYS A 130 -12.20 -3.52 -1.52
N VAL A 131 -11.66 -2.31 -1.74
CA VAL A 131 -12.20 -1.36 -2.73
C VAL A 131 -12.14 -1.95 -4.15
N ALA A 132 -11.00 -2.53 -4.56
CA ALA A 132 -10.87 -3.14 -5.88
C ALA A 132 -11.87 -4.30 -6.08
N CYS A 133 -12.08 -5.14 -5.06
CA CYS A 133 -13.09 -6.19 -5.09
C CYS A 133 -14.52 -5.62 -5.14
N TYR A 134 -14.80 -4.53 -4.43
CA TYR A 134 -16.07 -3.83 -4.51
C TYR A 134 -16.33 -3.29 -5.92
N GLU A 135 -15.37 -2.59 -6.53
CA GLU A 135 -15.49 -2.06 -7.89
C GLU A 135 -15.72 -3.18 -8.93
N LEU A 136 -15.08 -4.34 -8.76
CA LEU A 136 -15.24 -5.48 -9.67
C LEU A 136 -16.61 -6.19 -9.57
N THR A 137 -17.21 -6.21 -8.37
CA THR A 137 -18.34 -7.10 -8.05
C THR A 137 -19.60 -6.39 -7.58
N MET A 138 -19.48 -5.13 -7.16
CA MET A 138 -20.49 -4.39 -6.40
C MET A 138 -20.95 -5.09 -5.10
N ASN A 139 -20.18 -6.07 -4.60
CA ASN A 139 -20.50 -6.77 -3.37
C ASN A 139 -20.30 -5.84 -2.17
N ARG A 140 -21.40 -5.50 -1.49
CA ARG A 140 -21.37 -4.58 -0.34
C ARG A 140 -20.49 -5.08 0.81
N GLU A 141 -20.32 -6.39 0.99
CA GLU A 141 -19.42 -6.91 2.02
C GLU A 141 -17.98 -6.41 1.87
N CYS A 142 -17.51 -6.23 0.63
CA CYS A 142 -16.18 -5.69 0.37
C CYS A 142 -16.06 -4.25 0.87
N LEU A 143 -17.06 -3.42 0.57
CA LEU A 143 -17.08 -2.04 1.02
C LEU A 143 -17.23 -1.93 2.55
N GLU A 144 -18.08 -2.76 3.16
CA GLU A 144 -18.27 -2.73 4.62
C GLU A 144 -17.01 -3.15 5.38
N LEU A 145 -16.24 -4.14 4.89
CA LEU A 145 -14.96 -4.48 5.51
C LEU A 145 -13.94 -3.33 5.39
N ALA A 146 -13.88 -2.64 4.24
CA ALA A 146 -13.01 -1.48 4.07
C ALA A 146 -13.38 -0.33 5.03
N LYS A 147 -14.68 -0.09 5.24
CA LYS A 147 -15.18 0.90 6.22
C LYS A 147 -14.80 0.52 7.64
N LEU A 148 -15.02 -0.73 8.04
CA LEU A 148 -14.64 -1.21 9.38
C LEU A 148 -13.14 -1.03 9.64
N ALA A 149 -12.30 -1.32 8.64
CA ALA A 149 -10.86 -1.10 8.75
C ALA A 149 -10.47 0.37 8.84
N PHE A 150 -11.10 1.25 8.04
CA PHE A 150 -10.91 2.69 8.16
C PHE A 150 -11.32 3.20 9.55
N THR A 151 -12.50 2.82 10.03
CA THR A 151 -12.97 3.21 11.37
C THR A 151 -12.02 2.73 12.45
N TRP A 152 -11.49 1.51 12.34
CA TRP A 152 -10.49 1.00 13.28
C TRP A 152 -9.21 1.86 13.29
N LEU A 153 -8.71 2.25 12.11
CA LEU A 153 -7.55 3.16 12.02
C LEU A 153 -7.87 4.55 12.60
N GLU A 154 -9.07 5.07 12.35
CA GLU A 154 -9.49 6.37 12.89
C GLU A 154 -9.57 6.35 14.42
N GLU A 155 -10.08 5.28 15.02
CA GLU A 155 -10.23 5.14 16.46
C GLU A 155 -8.88 4.91 17.19
N HIS A 156 -7.98 4.14 16.58
CA HIS A 156 -6.80 3.63 17.26
C HIS A 156 -5.47 4.24 16.79
N ALA A 157 -5.38 4.60 15.51
CA ALA A 157 -4.11 4.95 14.89
C ALA A 157 -3.94 6.45 14.64
N HIS A 158 -5.03 7.20 14.51
CA HIS A 158 -4.96 8.64 14.26
C HIS A 158 -4.38 9.39 15.48
N ASP A 159 -3.34 10.20 15.24
CA ASP A 159 -2.74 11.06 16.25
C ASP A 159 -3.53 12.37 16.37
N ASN A 160 -4.42 12.44 17.37
CA ASN A 160 -5.24 13.63 17.61
C ASN A 160 -4.44 14.86 18.08
N ARG A 161 -3.16 14.72 18.43
CA ARG A 161 -2.31 15.83 18.89
C ARG A 161 -1.57 16.50 17.74
N HIS A 162 -0.98 15.71 16.84
CA HIS A 162 -0.16 16.24 15.74
C HIS A 162 -0.72 15.93 14.34
N GLY A 163 -1.81 15.19 14.24
CA GLY A 163 -2.40 14.72 12.97
C GLY A 163 -1.72 13.48 12.42
N GLY A 164 -2.26 12.92 11.33
CA GLY A 164 -1.72 11.72 10.70
C GLY A 164 -1.86 10.48 11.58
N TYR A 165 -1.12 9.41 11.25
CA TYR A 165 -1.32 8.11 11.87
C TYR A 165 0.00 7.56 12.43
N PHE A 166 -0.06 6.97 13.63
CA PHE A 166 0.97 6.03 14.07
C PHE A 166 0.94 4.79 13.17
N VAL A 167 2.01 3.99 13.13
CA VAL A 167 2.15 2.95 12.11
C VAL A 167 2.09 1.52 12.65
N PHE A 168 2.42 1.33 13.93
CA PHE A 168 2.51 0.04 14.59
C PHE A 168 1.77 0.04 15.92
N TYR A 169 0.98 -1.02 16.15
CA TYR A 169 0.03 -1.07 17.25
C TYR A 169 0.05 -2.44 17.91
N ARG A 170 -0.31 -2.47 19.19
CA ARG A 170 -0.75 -3.69 19.86
C ARG A 170 -2.07 -4.15 19.27
N ARG A 171 -2.43 -5.41 19.53
CA ARG A 171 -3.68 -6.02 19.03
C ARG A 171 -4.93 -5.22 19.37
N ASP A 172 -4.94 -4.58 20.55
CA ASP A 172 -6.01 -3.72 21.08
C ASP A 172 -6.02 -2.30 20.52
N GLY A 173 -5.10 -1.99 19.60
CA GLY A 173 -5.00 -0.69 18.95
C GLY A 173 -4.16 0.34 19.68
N LYS A 174 -3.56 0.03 20.85
CA LYS A 174 -2.62 0.97 21.49
C LYS A 174 -1.36 1.12 20.61
N PRO A 175 -0.96 2.34 20.20
CA PRO A 175 0.29 2.55 19.48
C PRO A 175 1.51 2.04 20.26
N ILE A 176 2.47 1.46 19.55
CA ILE A 176 3.76 1.02 20.10
C ILE A 176 4.78 2.13 19.85
N LEU A 177 5.12 2.88 20.90
CA LEU A 177 5.98 4.06 20.79
C LEU A 177 7.39 3.84 21.36
N TRP A 178 7.58 2.77 22.13
CA TRP A 178 8.85 2.46 22.81
C TRP A 178 9.21 0.98 22.71
N GLY A 179 10.50 0.65 22.89
CA GLY A 179 11.04 -0.71 22.76
C GLY A 179 10.47 -1.73 23.74
N ASP A 180 10.17 -1.30 24.96
CA ASP A 180 9.55 -2.10 26.02
C ASP A 180 8.05 -2.35 25.79
N GLU A 181 7.42 -1.59 24.88
CA GLU A 181 6.05 -1.83 24.42
C GLU A 181 5.96 -2.78 23.21
N GLY A 182 7.11 -3.08 22.59
CA GLY A 182 7.21 -3.96 21.43
C GLY A 182 6.93 -5.44 21.76
N PRO A 183 6.61 -6.26 20.74
CA PRO A 183 6.29 -7.67 20.96
C PRO A 183 7.51 -8.52 21.34
N VAL A 184 8.72 -8.05 21.03
CA VAL A 184 9.97 -8.76 21.29
C VAL A 184 10.88 -7.89 22.19
N PRO A 185 11.34 -8.39 23.35
CA PRO A 185 12.26 -7.65 24.21
C PRO A 185 13.53 -7.20 23.49
N GLY A 186 13.86 -5.90 23.59
CA GLY A 186 15.03 -5.31 22.95
C GLY A 186 14.84 -4.92 21.48
N GLN A 187 13.67 -5.19 20.89
CA GLN A 187 13.30 -4.67 19.58
C GLN A 187 13.11 -3.15 19.63
N THR A 188 13.60 -2.45 18.62
CA THR A 188 13.51 -0.98 18.52
C THR A 188 12.89 -0.50 17.21
N ARG A 189 12.55 -1.44 16.32
CA ARG A 189 11.95 -1.19 15.01
C ARG A 189 10.82 -2.16 14.75
N ASP A 190 9.80 -1.70 14.06
CA ASP A 190 8.70 -2.54 13.60
C ASP A 190 9.14 -3.51 12.49
N PRO A 191 8.27 -4.44 12.08
CA PRO A 191 8.58 -5.42 11.05
C PRO A 191 8.91 -4.87 9.64
N ILE A 192 8.63 -3.59 9.34
CA ILE A 192 9.03 -2.95 8.07
C ILE A 192 10.24 -2.03 8.23
N GLY A 193 10.78 -1.95 9.44
CA GLY A 193 12.01 -1.23 9.75
C GLY A 193 11.80 0.18 10.26
N THR A 194 10.57 0.63 10.55
CA THR A 194 10.34 1.94 11.16
C THR A 194 10.73 1.89 12.63
N PRO A 195 11.58 2.82 13.13
CA PRO A 195 11.87 2.85 14.56
C PRO A 195 10.61 3.17 15.37
N PHE A 196 10.46 2.55 16.53
CA PHE A 196 9.30 2.79 17.38
C PHE A 196 9.20 4.26 17.80
N GLY A 197 7.96 4.76 17.86
CA GLY A 197 7.67 6.16 18.18
C GLY A 197 7.80 7.14 17.01
N PHE A 198 8.25 6.69 15.83
CA PHE A 198 8.29 7.49 14.62
C PHE A 198 7.06 7.24 13.74
N LYS A 199 6.70 8.25 12.95
CA LYS A 199 5.84 8.08 11.78
C LYS A 199 6.74 7.93 10.56
N ASP A 200 6.27 7.21 9.54
CA ASP A 200 7.07 6.94 8.35
C ASP A 200 6.36 7.30 7.04
N GLY A 201 7.16 7.71 6.05
CA GLY A 201 6.66 8.15 4.75
C GLY A 201 6.11 7.02 3.89
N ASN A 202 6.53 5.78 4.10
CA ASN A 202 6.02 4.62 3.37
C ASN A 202 4.58 4.32 3.78
N THR A 203 4.34 4.09 5.08
CA THR A 203 3.00 3.84 5.62
C THR A 203 2.07 5.04 5.38
N THR A 204 2.56 6.27 5.54
CA THR A 204 1.76 7.48 5.27
C THR A 204 1.34 7.56 3.80
N ALA A 205 2.24 7.23 2.87
CA ALA A 205 1.93 7.22 1.44
C ALA A 205 0.92 6.11 1.07
N ASP A 206 1.00 4.94 1.69
CA ASP A 206 0.02 3.87 1.47
C ASP A 206 -1.36 4.23 2.04
N LEU A 207 -1.41 4.87 3.20
CA LEU A 207 -2.67 5.39 3.78
C LEU A 207 -3.29 6.47 2.88
N LEU A 208 -2.46 7.37 2.32
CA LEU A 208 -2.91 8.36 1.34
C LEU A 208 -3.60 7.69 0.14
N ALA A 209 -2.97 6.64 -0.41
CA ALA A 209 -3.51 5.90 -1.54
C ALA A 209 -4.82 5.17 -1.21
N CYS A 210 -4.86 4.47 -0.07
CA CYS A 210 -6.04 3.68 0.31
C CYS A 210 -7.23 4.57 0.69
N PHE A 211 -6.99 5.72 1.31
CA PHE A 211 -8.04 6.69 1.62
C PHE A 211 -8.58 7.34 0.35
N ALA A 212 -7.73 7.63 -0.63
CA ALA A 212 -8.17 8.09 -1.94
C ALA A 212 -9.03 7.03 -2.64
N ASP A 213 -8.61 5.76 -2.64
CA ASP A 213 -9.39 4.65 -3.21
C ASP A 213 -10.74 4.49 -2.52
N LEU A 214 -10.78 4.48 -1.19
CA LEU A 214 -12.01 4.34 -0.43
C LEU A 214 -12.95 5.54 -0.63
N TYR A 215 -12.41 6.77 -0.66
CA TYR A 215 -13.20 7.99 -0.82
C TYR A 215 -13.96 8.01 -2.16
N ARG A 216 -13.37 7.47 -3.23
CA ARG A 216 -14.02 7.37 -4.55
C ARG A 216 -15.34 6.59 -4.51
N VAL A 217 -15.44 5.57 -3.65
CA VAL A 217 -16.61 4.70 -3.55
C VAL A 217 -17.47 4.95 -2.31
N TRP A 218 -16.94 5.69 -1.34
CA TRP A 218 -17.60 6.09 -0.11
C TRP A 218 -17.16 7.50 0.31
N PRO A 219 -17.83 8.55 -0.19
CA PRO A 219 -17.43 9.94 0.04
C PRO A 219 -17.85 10.45 1.43
N ASP A 220 -17.37 9.78 2.48
CA ASP A 220 -17.63 10.12 3.88
C ASP A 220 -16.92 11.39 4.33
N THR A 221 -17.54 12.14 5.24
CA THR A 221 -17.02 13.43 5.71
C THR A 221 -15.77 13.31 6.57
N VAL A 222 -15.67 12.26 7.40
CA VAL A 222 -14.48 12.02 8.22
C VAL A 222 -13.36 11.53 7.33
N LEU A 223 -13.63 10.56 6.45
CA LEU A 223 -12.64 10.08 5.48
C LEU A 223 -12.10 11.22 4.59
N ARG A 224 -12.96 12.12 4.11
CA ARG A 224 -12.53 13.30 3.36
C ARG A 224 -11.53 14.14 4.14
N LYS A 225 -11.85 14.45 5.40
CA LYS A 225 -10.98 15.25 6.27
C LYS A 225 -9.63 14.57 6.48
N ARG A 226 -9.61 13.25 6.68
CA ARG A 226 -8.37 12.46 6.84
C ARG A 226 -7.56 12.38 5.55
N LEU A 227 -8.22 12.24 4.40
CA LEU A 227 -7.56 12.28 3.11
C LEU A 227 -6.91 13.65 2.84
N GLU A 228 -7.62 14.76 3.13
CA GLU A 228 -7.08 16.12 3.04
C GLU A 228 -5.88 16.33 3.98
N GLU A 229 -5.97 15.83 5.21
CA GLU A 229 -4.90 15.90 6.21
C GLU A 229 -3.66 15.12 5.79
N VAL A 230 -3.81 13.84 5.41
CA VAL A 230 -2.69 12.98 5.00
C VAL A 230 -2.06 13.48 3.69
N LEU A 231 -2.84 14.04 2.76
CA LEU A 231 -2.32 14.69 1.55
C LEU A 231 -1.40 15.86 1.92
N CYS A 232 -1.85 16.75 2.80
CA CYS A 232 -1.04 17.88 3.26
C CYS A 232 0.22 17.41 3.99
N ILE A 233 0.11 16.43 4.90
CA ILE A 233 1.26 15.87 5.62
C ILE A 233 2.28 15.30 4.64
N MET A 234 1.85 14.49 3.69
CA MET A 234 2.77 13.88 2.73
C MET A 234 3.47 14.94 1.87
N ARG A 235 2.71 15.92 1.39
CA ARG A 235 3.21 16.98 0.51
C ARG A 235 4.13 17.97 1.23
N ASP A 236 3.80 18.34 2.46
CA ASP A 236 4.38 19.51 3.14
C ASP A 236 5.35 19.14 4.27
N HIS A 237 5.30 17.92 4.81
CA HIS A 237 6.21 17.46 5.87
C HIS A 237 7.20 16.39 5.39
N PHE A 238 6.76 15.43 4.58
CA PHE A 238 7.64 14.36 4.10
C PHE A 238 8.48 14.79 2.90
N VAL A 239 7.88 15.50 1.94
CA VAL A 239 8.58 15.97 0.74
C VAL A 239 9.24 17.32 1.01
N VAL A 240 10.52 17.42 0.66
CA VAL A 240 11.34 18.63 0.85
C VAL A 240 12.06 19.00 -0.44
N ALA A 241 12.33 20.29 -0.60
CA ALA A 241 13.03 20.80 -1.78
C ALA A 241 14.42 20.17 -1.94
N PRO A 242 14.85 19.80 -3.16
CA PRO A 242 14.21 20.08 -4.45
C PRO A 242 13.21 19.01 -4.94
N GLY A 243 12.73 18.11 -4.08
CA GLY A 243 11.87 16.97 -4.45
C GLY A 243 12.38 15.63 -3.90
N VAL A 244 13.03 15.67 -2.73
CA VAL A 244 13.43 14.47 -1.98
C VAL A 244 12.45 14.24 -0.83
N MET A 245 12.52 13.07 -0.20
CA MET A 245 11.56 12.68 0.84
C MET A 245 12.29 12.15 2.07
N HIS A 246 11.91 12.63 3.25
CA HIS A 246 12.30 12.00 4.51
C HIS A 246 11.56 10.68 4.68
N MET A 247 12.23 9.65 5.18
CA MET A 247 11.55 8.39 5.48
C MET A 247 10.93 8.37 6.87
N PHE A 248 11.56 9.03 7.84
CA PHE A 248 11.14 9.00 9.24
C PHE A 248 11.00 10.41 9.79
N VAL A 249 9.97 10.60 10.61
CA VAL A 249 9.68 11.85 11.31
C VAL A 249 9.24 11.54 12.74
N HIS A 250 9.56 12.43 13.66
CA HIS A 250 8.96 12.40 15.00
C HIS A 250 7.44 12.66 14.93
N PRO A 251 6.66 12.33 15.97
CA PRO A 251 5.20 12.54 15.96
C PRO A 251 4.78 13.98 15.63
N ASP A 252 5.61 14.96 15.98
CA ASP A 252 5.43 16.39 15.72
C ASP A 252 5.92 16.87 14.34
N TRP A 253 6.26 15.92 13.46
CA TRP A 253 6.77 16.14 12.09
C TRP A 253 8.20 16.66 12.00
N THR A 254 8.96 16.66 13.11
CA THR A 254 10.39 16.93 13.04
C THR A 254 11.10 15.83 12.23
N PRO A 255 11.80 16.17 11.13
CA PRO A 255 12.40 15.16 10.25
C PRO A 255 13.61 14.49 10.90
N VAL A 256 13.77 13.20 10.62
CA VAL A 256 14.95 12.42 11.00
C VAL A 256 15.84 12.26 9.77
N PRO A 257 17.11 12.70 9.82
CA PRO A 257 18.05 12.46 8.74
C PRO A 257 18.25 10.96 8.47
N ASP A 258 18.06 10.54 7.22
CA ASP A 258 18.33 9.20 6.72
C ASP A 258 18.55 9.28 5.19
N PHE A 259 18.91 8.15 4.56
CA PHE A 259 19.04 8.03 3.11
C PHE A 259 17.72 8.30 2.39
N ALA A 260 17.79 9.01 1.26
CA ALA A 260 16.67 9.14 0.35
C ALA A 260 16.38 7.80 -0.31
N ARG A 261 15.12 7.37 -0.26
CA ARG A 261 14.64 6.13 -0.86
C ARG A 261 13.91 6.42 -2.17
N TYR A 262 14.65 6.37 -3.28
CA TYR A 262 14.19 6.92 -4.56
C TYR A 262 12.90 6.29 -5.08
N GLY A 263 12.75 4.96 -4.94
CA GLY A 263 11.52 4.26 -5.33
C GLY A 263 10.30 4.73 -4.52
N GLN A 264 10.44 4.86 -3.20
CA GLN A 264 9.36 5.37 -2.35
C GLN A 264 9.03 6.84 -2.65
N THR A 265 10.03 7.68 -2.92
CA THR A 265 9.81 9.08 -3.32
C THR A 265 9.01 9.16 -4.62
N LEU A 266 9.36 8.37 -5.64
CA LEU A 266 8.60 8.29 -6.89
C LEU A 266 7.16 7.80 -6.65
N HIS A 267 6.99 6.80 -5.78
CA HIS A 267 5.68 6.27 -5.45
C HIS A 267 4.79 7.31 -4.75
N ALA A 268 5.37 8.10 -3.84
CA ALA A 268 4.69 9.20 -3.17
C ALA A 268 4.14 10.24 -4.17
N ALA A 269 4.92 10.61 -5.19
CA ALA A 269 4.46 11.55 -6.22
C ALA A 269 3.18 11.07 -6.92
N MET A 270 3.07 9.76 -7.20
CA MET A 270 1.88 9.18 -7.81
C MET A 270 0.67 9.21 -6.87
N HIS A 271 0.86 8.93 -5.58
CA HIS A 271 -0.22 8.97 -4.59
C HIS A 271 -0.71 10.38 -4.31
N LEU A 272 0.18 11.37 -4.26
CA LEU A 272 -0.15 12.79 -4.17
C LEU A 272 -1.11 13.21 -5.28
N LEU A 273 -0.77 12.89 -6.54
CA LEU A 273 -1.60 13.21 -7.70
C LEU A 273 -2.97 12.50 -7.64
N ALA A 274 -2.98 11.22 -7.29
CA ALA A 274 -4.21 10.43 -7.19
C ALA A 274 -5.16 10.95 -6.10
N ALA A 275 -4.62 11.25 -4.91
CA ALA A 275 -5.39 11.77 -3.79
C ALA A 275 -5.95 13.17 -4.04
N SER A 276 -5.14 14.08 -4.57
CA SER A 276 -5.58 15.43 -4.94
C SER A 276 -6.73 15.36 -5.97
N LYS A 277 -6.59 14.50 -7.00
CA LYS A 277 -7.67 14.26 -7.97
C LYS A 277 -8.92 13.64 -7.33
N ALA A 278 -8.78 12.70 -6.39
CA ALA A 278 -9.92 12.09 -5.71
C ALA A 278 -10.71 13.12 -4.88
N LEU A 279 -10.03 14.09 -4.26
CA LEU A 279 -10.66 15.15 -3.46
C LEU A 279 -11.31 16.25 -4.31
N GLY A 280 -10.58 16.73 -5.34
CA GLY A 280 -10.95 17.93 -6.10
C GLY A 280 -11.52 17.67 -7.50
N GLY A 281 -11.52 16.43 -7.97
CA GLY A 281 -11.83 16.07 -9.36
C GLY A 281 -10.70 16.38 -10.36
N ALA A 282 -9.74 17.21 -9.97
CA ALA A 282 -8.52 17.55 -10.69
C ALA A 282 -7.36 17.69 -9.68
N VAL A 283 -6.13 17.61 -10.18
CA VAL A 283 -4.94 17.82 -9.33
C VAL A 283 -4.80 19.31 -9.06
N ASP A 284 -4.63 19.69 -7.79
CA ASP A 284 -4.39 21.07 -7.41
C ASP A 284 -2.97 21.53 -7.81
N PRO A 285 -2.77 22.83 -8.11
CA PRO A 285 -1.49 23.32 -8.63
C PRO A 285 -0.31 23.17 -7.67
N VAL A 286 -0.53 23.10 -6.35
CA VAL A 286 0.55 22.94 -5.38
C VAL A 286 1.06 21.50 -5.44
N THR A 287 0.13 20.55 -5.37
CA THR A 287 0.44 19.12 -5.47
C THR A 287 1.07 18.76 -6.81
N GLU A 288 0.58 19.33 -7.92
CA GLU A 288 1.18 19.16 -9.25
C GLU A 288 2.66 19.59 -9.26
N ARG A 289 2.96 20.79 -8.74
CA ARG A 289 4.35 21.29 -8.67
C ARG A 289 5.24 20.43 -7.80
N VAL A 290 4.75 19.97 -6.64
CA VAL A 290 5.52 19.12 -5.73
C VAL A 290 5.81 17.77 -6.38
N SER A 291 4.80 17.10 -6.96
CA SER A 291 4.99 15.85 -7.67
C SER A 291 5.92 15.98 -8.89
N ALA A 292 5.86 17.09 -9.63
CA ALA A 292 6.80 17.37 -10.72
C ALA A 292 8.24 17.53 -10.21
N SER A 293 8.44 18.25 -9.10
CA SER A 293 9.77 18.43 -8.49
C SER A 293 10.39 17.10 -8.03
N ILE A 294 9.57 16.17 -7.54
CA ILE A 294 10.01 14.81 -7.22
C ILE A 294 10.53 14.12 -8.48
N LEU A 295 9.72 14.07 -9.54
CA LEU A 295 10.09 13.40 -10.78
C LEU A 295 11.37 13.98 -11.37
N ASP A 296 11.46 15.31 -11.48
CA ASP A 296 12.65 16.00 -12.00
C ASP A 296 13.89 15.70 -11.17
N THR A 297 13.76 15.64 -9.84
CA THR A 297 14.87 15.31 -8.95
C THR A 297 15.29 13.85 -9.08
N MET A 298 14.34 12.91 -9.11
CA MET A 298 14.65 11.48 -9.25
C MET A 298 15.29 11.17 -10.62
N LEU A 299 14.83 11.80 -11.70
CA LEU A 299 15.47 11.67 -13.02
C LEU A 299 16.91 12.21 -13.03
N ARG A 300 17.21 13.21 -12.20
CA ARG A 300 18.55 13.80 -12.11
C ARG A 300 19.51 12.99 -11.23
N ILE A 301 19.05 12.47 -10.09
CA ILE A 301 19.94 11.90 -9.06
C ILE A 301 19.84 10.38 -8.92
N ALA A 302 18.75 9.78 -9.40
CA ALA A 302 18.45 8.37 -9.16
C ALA A 302 18.40 7.52 -10.44
N TRP A 303 18.19 8.13 -11.61
CA TRP A 303 18.19 7.43 -12.88
C TRP A 303 19.60 6.99 -13.29
N ASP A 304 19.76 5.72 -13.65
CA ASP A 304 20.99 5.18 -14.23
C ASP A 304 20.90 5.30 -15.77
N PRO A 305 21.62 6.27 -16.40
CA PRO A 305 21.55 6.46 -17.84
C PRO A 305 22.26 5.37 -18.65
N ASP A 306 23.16 4.62 -18.02
CA ASP A 306 24.00 3.63 -18.69
C ASP A 306 23.31 2.27 -18.77
N HIS A 307 22.61 1.86 -17.70
CA HIS A 307 21.94 0.57 -17.59
C HIS A 307 20.42 0.66 -17.64
N GLY A 308 19.86 1.86 -17.47
CA GLY A 308 18.43 2.09 -17.31
C GLY A 308 17.92 1.68 -15.93
N GLY A 309 16.86 2.35 -15.47
CA GLY A 309 16.23 2.10 -14.17
C GLY A 309 16.67 3.12 -13.11
N PHE A 310 16.17 2.93 -11.89
CA PHE A 310 16.47 3.81 -10.76
C PHE A 310 17.32 3.08 -9.72
N HIS A 311 18.32 3.77 -9.16
CA HIS A 311 19.02 3.31 -7.97
C HIS A 311 18.05 3.13 -6.80
N LEU A 312 18.39 2.24 -5.85
CA LEU A 312 17.51 1.95 -4.71
C LEU A 312 17.41 3.13 -3.74
N ALA A 313 18.55 3.75 -3.43
CA ALA A 313 18.67 4.81 -2.43
C ALA A 313 19.99 5.59 -2.63
N GLY A 314 20.08 6.75 -2.00
CA GLY A 314 21.32 7.51 -1.93
C GLY A 314 21.27 8.63 -0.91
N SER A 315 22.34 9.44 -0.87
CA SER A 315 22.39 10.63 -0.03
C SER A 315 21.32 11.62 -0.49
N SER A 316 20.69 12.29 0.48
CA SER A 316 19.74 13.38 0.26
C SER A 316 20.42 14.66 -0.25
N PHE A 317 21.77 14.64 -0.35
CA PHE A 317 22.67 15.72 -0.75
C PHE A 317 23.76 15.18 -1.69
#